data_AF-A0A8D6YJ25-F1
#
_entry.id   AF-A0A8D6YJ25-F1
#
_cell.length_a   1.000
_cell.length_b   1.000
_cell.length_c   1.000
_cell.angle_alpha   90.00
_cell.angle_beta   90.00
_cell.angle_gamma   90.00
#
_symmetry.space_group_name_H-M   'P 1'
#
loop_
_entity.id
_entity.type
_entity.pdbx_description
1 polymer ?
#
loop_
_entity_poly.entity_id
_entity_poly.type
_entity_poly.pdbx_seq_one_letter_code
_entity_poly.pdbx_strand_id
1 'polypeptide(L)'
;MQLRTLAIGLLLAANVATLAQAAPLASGAPKFLGSAYSAQQAPGFAQYWNKLTPENSGKWGSVEAVRDQMDWSGLDTAYRLAKANGMPFQMHVMVWGNQQPEWIKSLRPAEQRREIEQWFAAVAQRYPEIDLLEVVNEPLNDPPSKNDTGGGNYLQALGGDGASGWEWVLQSFRLARQHFPRARLMINDYSITNSPQATQKYLQIVQLLQREQLVDAIGVQEHAFETTTNVAMSVHRDNLDALAATGLPIYITEFDLDGPTDAQQLAAYQRVFPVFREHPGVRGITLWGFRPGLWRDKESAYLIRADGTERPALTWLRDYVASHGATR
;
A
#
# COMPACT_ATOMS: atom_id res chain seq x y z
N MET A 1 -34.51 -36.59 61.36
CA MET A 1 -34.77 -37.03 59.97
C MET A 1 -34.78 -35.77 59.10
N GLN A 2 -33.73 -35.54 58.31
CA GLN A 2 -33.43 -34.26 57.65
C GLN A 2 -34.34 -34.00 56.45
N LEU A 3 -34.92 -32.79 56.36
CA LEU A 3 -35.58 -32.29 55.15
C LEU A 3 -34.52 -31.91 54.11
N ARG A 4 -34.60 -32.51 52.92
CA ARG A 4 -33.80 -32.13 51.75
C ARG A 4 -34.59 -31.12 50.92
N THR A 5 -34.10 -29.89 50.87
CA THR A 5 -34.57 -28.84 49.97
C THR A 5 -34.02 -29.10 48.56
N LEU A 6 -34.90 -29.28 47.57
CA LEU A 6 -34.53 -29.38 46.16
C LEU A 6 -34.34 -27.96 45.61
N ALA A 7 -33.11 -27.57 45.29
CA ALA A 7 -32.83 -26.34 44.55
C ALA A 7 -32.92 -26.65 43.04
N ILE A 8 -33.91 -26.07 42.36
CA ILE A 8 -34.02 -26.10 40.90
C ILE A 8 -33.15 -24.96 40.37
N GLY A 9 -31.99 -25.31 39.81
CA GLY A 9 -31.11 -24.37 39.11
C GLY A 9 -31.69 -24.02 37.74
N LEU A 10 -32.09 -22.77 37.55
CA LEU A 10 -32.41 -22.21 36.23
C LEU A 10 -31.10 -22.06 35.44
N LEU A 11 -30.88 -22.91 34.43
CA LEU A 11 -29.83 -22.69 33.43
C LEU A 11 -30.30 -21.57 32.49
N LEU A 12 -29.79 -20.35 32.69
CA LEU A 12 -29.82 -19.33 31.64
C LEU A 12 -28.86 -19.76 30.52
N ALA A 13 -29.42 -20.26 29.43
CA ALA A 13 -28.70 -20.35 28.16
C ALA A 13 -28.44 -18.91 27.66
N ALA A 14 -27.22 -18.42 27.88
CA ALA A 14 -26.75 -17.21 27.22
C ALA A 14 -26.64 -17.51 25.72
N ASN A 15 -27.60 -17.01 24.94
CA ASN A 15 -27.47 -16.92 23.49
C ASN A 15 -26.35 -15.93 23.17
N VAL A 16 -25.12 -16.42 23.06
CA VAL A 16 -24.06 -15.67 22.39
C VAL A 16 -24.40 -15.71 20.91
N ALA A 17 -25.19 -14.73 20.46
CA ALA A 17 -25.27 -14.43 19.04
C ALA A 17 -23.85 -14.03 18.62
N THR A 18 -23.12 -14.96 18.00
CA THR A 18 -21.96 -14.61 17.19
C THR A 18 -22.45 -13.66 16.12
N LEU A 19 -22.26 -12.36 16.34
CA LEU A 19 -22.39 -11.37 15.27
C LEU A 19 -21.45 -11.84 14.17
N ALA A 20 -22.01 -12.37 13.08
CA ALA A 20 -21.24 -12.71 11.91
C ALA A 20 -20.46 -11.45 11.53
N GLN A 21 -19.13 -11.54 11.53
CA GLN A 21 -18.28 -10.43 11.15
C GLN A 21 -18.66 -10.05 9.73
N ALA A 22 -19.11 -8.80 9.53
CA ALA A 22 -19.46 -8.31 8.20
C ALA A 22 -18.25 -8.55 7.28
N ALA A 23 -18.50 -9.19 6.14
CA ALA A 23 -17.45 -9.48 5.18
C ALA A 23 -16.86 -8.17 4.62
N PRO A 24 -15.55 -8.11 4.31
CA PRO A 24 -14.95 -6.95 3.65
C PRO A 24 -15.71 -6.50 2.41
N LEU A 25 -15.62 -5.20 2.07
CA LEU A 25 -16.35 -4.59 0.95
C LEU A 25 -16.15 -5.31 -0.38
N ALA A 26 -14.93 -5.80 -0.64
CA ALA A 26 -14.58 -6.53 -1.86
C ALA A 26 -14.55 -8.05 -1.67
N SER A 27 -15.25 -8.60 -0.67
CA SER A 27 -15.37 -10.05 -0.49
C SER A 27 -15.99 -10.71 -1.71
N GLY A 28 -15.33 -11.75 -2.24
CA GLY A 28 -15.76 -12.45 -3.46
C GLY A 28 -15.50 -11.70 -4.78
N ALA A 29 -15.02 -10.45 -4.73
CA ALA A 29 -14.70 -9.70 -5.94
C ALA A 29 -13.35 -10.15 -6.54
N PRO A 30 -13.17 -10.10 -7.88
CA PRO A 30 -11.94 -10.52 -8.55
C PRO A 30 -10.72 -9.62 -8.28
N LYS A 31 -10.96 -8.40 -7.75
CA LYS A 31 -9.94 -7.40 -7.42
C LYS A 31 -10.09 -7.02 -5.95
N PHE A 32 -9.01 -7.04 -5.18
CA PHE A 32 -9.06 -6.63 -3.78
C PHE A 32 -9.42 -5.15 -3.63
N LEU A 33 -9.91 -4.77 -2.46
CA LEU A 33 -9.97 -3.40 -1.97
C LEU A 33 -9.33 -3.39 -0.57
N GLY A 34 -8.10 -2.89 -0.52
CA GLY A 34 -7.28 -2.84 0.67
C GLY A 34 -7.23 -1.44 1.29
N SER A 35 -6.51 -1.33 2.40
CA SER A 35 -6.18 -0.03 2.98
C SER A 35 -4.80 -0.05 3.66
N ALA A 36 -4.21 1.12 3.84
CA ALA A 36 -3.04 1.33 4.69
C ALA A 36 -3.38 1.02 6.15
N TYR A 37 -2.45 0.38 6.85
CA TYR A 37 -2.60 -0.05 8.22
C TYR A 37 -1.61 0.64 9.15
N SER A 38 -2.16 1.22 10.20
CA SER A 38 -1.47 1.77 11.37
C SER A 38 -2.39 1.66 12.59
N ALA A 39 -1.91 2.08 13.77
CA ALA A 39 -2.70 2.00 15.00
C ALA A 39 -4.05 2.75 14.89
N GLN A 40 -4.06 3.90 14.23
CA GLN A 40 -5.24 4.73 14.01
C GLN A 40 -6.24 4.09 13.03
N GLN A 41 -5.75 3.30 12.08
CA GLN A 41 -6.57 2.62 11.07
C GLN A 41 -7.05 1.23 11.53
N ALA A 42 -6.48 0.66 12.58
CA ALA A 42 -6.78 -0.69 13.06
C ALA A 42 -8.26 -0.95 13.42
N PRO A 43 -9.02 -0.02 14.04
CA PRO A 43 -10.39 -0.29 14.47
C PRO A 43 -11.32 -0.72 13.33
N GLY A 44 -11.78 -1.97 13.38
CA GLY A 44 -12.67 -2.55 12.38
C GLY A 44 -12.03 -2.83 11.02
N PHE A 45 -10.70 -2.74 10.87
CA PHE A 45 -10.00 -2.86 9.58
C PHE A 45 -10.49 -4.03 8.72
N ALA A 46 -10.50 -5.25 9.29
CA ALA A 46 -10.90 -6.47 8.60
C ALA A 46 -12.40 -6.61 8.32
N GLN A 47 -13.23 -5.68 8.79
CA GLN A 47 -14.65 -5.60 8.41
C GLN A 47 -14.84 -4.86 7.08
N TYR A 48 -13.86 -4.05 6.65
CA TYR A 48 -13.96 -3.24 5.44
C TYR A 48 -13.02 -3.73 4.34
N TRP A 49 -11.79 -4.10 4.68
CA TRP A 49 -10.70 -4.28 3.72
C TRP A 49 -10.24 -5.73 3.66
N ASN A 50 -9.79 -6.18 2.48
CA ASN A 50 -9.31 -7.56 2.27
C ASN A 50 -7.86 -7.63 1.75
N LYS A 51 -7.10 -6.53 1.87
CA LYS A 51 -5.66 -6.42 1.57
C LYS A 51 -5.05 -5.34 2.47
N LEU A 52 -3.79 -5.51 2.84
CA LEU A 52 -3.09 -4.60 3.76
C LEU A 52 -1.75 -4.09 3.21
N THR A 53 -1.44 -2.82 3.46
CA THR A 53 -0.09 -2.23 3.38
C THR A 53 0.26 -1.61 4.75
N PRO A 54 1.45 -1.82 5.35
CA PRO A 54 1.86 -1.07 6.53
C PRO A 54 2.13 0.40 6.16
N GLU A 55 1.44 1.35 6.78
CA GLU A 55 1.51 2.78 6.41
C GLU A 55 2.92 3.37 6.60
N ASN A 56 3.59 2.99 7.69
CA ASN A 56 4.93 3.48 8.02
C ASN A 56 5.88 2.40 8.55
N SER A 57 5.35 1.36 9.21
CA SER A 57 6.19 0.43 9.97
C SER A 57 7.11 -0.45 9.14
N GLY A 58 6.93 -0.50 7.81
CA GLY A 58 7.83 -1.19 6.88
C GLY A 58 8.90 -0.30 6.24
N LYS A 59 8.89 1.01 6.49
CA LYS A 59 9.94 1.92 5.99
C LYS A 59 11.22 1.68 6.77
N TRP A 60 12.36 1.68 6.09
CA TRP A 60 13.62 1.24 6.70
C TRP A 60 14.01 2.04 7.95
N GLY A 61 13.84 3.37 7.95
CA GLY A 61 14.11 4.20 9.12
C GLY A 61 13.17 3.95 10.31
N SER A 62 12.00 3.32 10.10
CA SER A 62 11.13 2.88 11.20
C SER A 62 11.61 1.59 11.85
N VAL A 63 12.21 0.69 11.09
CA VAL A 63 12.73 -0.58 11.62
C VAL A 63 14.13 -0.40 12.20
N GLU A 64 15.00 0.33 11.52
CA GLU A 64 16.43 0.40 11.87
C GLU A 64 16.85 1.84 12.15
N ALA A 65 16.10 2.54 13.00
CA ALA A 65 16.45 3.91 13.41
C ALA A 65 17.83 3.99 14.09
N VAL A 66 18.24 2.90 14.75
CA VAL A 66 19.58 2.70 15.32
C VAL A 66 20.23 1.55 14.56
N ARG A 67 21.44 1.79 14.02
CA ARG A 67 22.18 0.82 13.20
C ARG A 67 22.31 -0.53 13.93
N ASP A 68 22.03 -1.62 13.22
CA ASP A 68 22.07 -3.00 13.69
C ASP A 68 21.07 -3.34 14.82
N GLN A 69 20.09 -2.46 15.08
CA GLN A 69 19.03 -2.69 16.06
C GLN A 69 17.66 -2.58 15.39
N MET A 70 17.11 -3.75 15.06
CA MET A 70 15.86 -3.86 14.31
C MET A 70 14.64 -3.86 15.25
N ASP A 71 13.81 -2.82 15.18
CA ASP A 71 12.46 -2.78 15.78
C ASP A 71 11.41 -3.24 14.77
N TRP A 72 11.03 -4.51 14.87
CA TRP A 72 10.01 -5.11 14.01
C TRP A 72 8.58 -4.95 14.52
N SER A 73 8.36 -4.33 15.69
CA SER A 73 7.07 -4.40 16.41
C SER A 73 5.86 -3.95 15.59
N GLY A 74 5.99 -2.81 14.91
CA GLY A 74 4.95 -2.26 14.05
C GLY A 74 4.71 -3.11 12.79
N LEU A 75 5.77 -3.63 12.18
CA LEU A 75 5.69 -4.41 10.95
C LEU A 75 5.14 -5.81 11.21
N ASP A 76 5.57 -6.46 12.29
CA ASP A 76 5.04 -7.73 12.79
C ASP A 76 3.54 -7.65 13.08
N THR A 77 3.07 -6.51 13.60
CA THR A 77 1.66 -6.30 13.89
C THR A 77 0.83 -6.25 12.60
N ALA A 78 1.28 -5.50 11.61
CA ALA A 78 0.65 -5.42 10.30
C ALA A 78 0.66 -6.78 9.57
N TYR A 79 1.82 -7.45 9.54
CA TYR A 79 1.99 -8.74 8.89
C TYR A 79 1.12 -9.82 9.53
N ARG A 80 1.12 -9.95 10.87
CA ARG A 80 0.28 -10.92 11.57
C ARG A 80 -1.20 -10.68 11.33
N LEU A 81 -1.66 -9.43 11.33
CA LEU A 81 -3.06 -9.13 11.03
C LEU A 81 -3.45 -9.60 9.62
N ALA A 82 -2.61 -9.30 8.63
CA ALA A 82 -2.85 -9.71 7.25
C ALA A 82 -2.96 -11.24 7.15
N LYS A 83 -1.98 -11.97 7.69
CA LYS A 83 -1.97 -13.44 7.64
C LYS A 83 -3.13 -14.07 8.44
N ALA A 84 -3.45 -13.55 9.62
CA ALA A 84 -4.55 -14.05 10.45
C ALA A 84 -5.93 -13.88 9.79
N ASN A 85 -6.08 -12.94 8.86
CA ASN A 85 -7.32 -12.70 8.12
C ASN A 85 -7.25 -13.17 6.66
N GLY A 86 -6.21 -13.90 6.26
CA GLY A 86 -6.03 -14.38 4.88
C GLY A 86 -5.91 -13.26 3.84
N MET A 87 -5.46 -12.08 4.25
CA MET A 87 -5.30 -10.92 3.36
C MET A 87 -3.93 -10.95 2.68
N PRO A 88 -3.85 -10.55 1.39
CA PRO A 88 -2.57 -10.25 0.77
C PRO A 88 -1.85 -9.14 1.52
N PHE A 89 -0.55 -9.33 1.74
CA PHE A 89 0.33 -8.37 2.39
C PHE A 89 1.26 -7.73 1.37
N GLN A 90 1.18 -6.40 1.24
CA GLN A 90 2.17 -5.61 0.50
C GLN A 90 3.21 -5.09 1.49
N MET A 91 4.48 -5.45 1.28
CA MET A 91 5.58 -4.82 2.00
C MET A 91 5.85 -3.45 1.39
N HIS A 92 5.72 -2.40 2.20
CA HIS A 92 6.02 -1.01 1.86
C HIS A 92 7.03 -0.49 2.90
N VAL A 93 8.28 -0.23 2.53
CA VAL A 93 8.90 -0.28 1.19
C VAL A 93 10.39 -0.58 1.35
N MET A 94 11.04 -1.18 0.34
CA MET A 94 12.46 -1.52 0.44
C MET A 94 13.41 -0.33 0.20
N VAL A 95 13.15 0.50 -0.82
CA VAL A 95 13.98 1.66 -1.20
C VAL A 95 13.09 2.86 -1.50
N TRP A 96 13.36 4.01 -0.86
CA TRP A 96 12.63 5.26 -1.06
C TRP A 96 13.50 6.46 -0.62
N GLY A 97 13.13 7.69 -1.00
CA GLY A 97 13.86 8.92 -0.67
C GLY A 97 13.47 9.58 0.65
N ASN A 98 12.52 9.00 1.39
CA ASN A 98 12.08 9.52 2.68
C ASN A 98 12.04 8.43 3.75
N GLN A 99 12.06 8.86 5.03
CA GLN A 99 12.01 7.98 6.21
C GLN A 99 13.04 6.83 6.18
N GLN A 100 14.22 7.10 5.63
CA GLN A 100 15.38 6.20 5.66
C GLN A 100 16.16 6.35 6.97
N PRO A 101 16.98 5.37 7.38
CA PRO A 101 17.78 5.48 8.59
C PRO A 101 18.75 6.67 8.55
N GLU A 102 18.78 7.48 9.61
CA GLU A 102 19.63 8.69 9.65
C GLU A 102 21.13 8.38 9.54
N TRP A 103 21.55 7.28 10.17
CA TRP A 103 22.95 6.90 10.30
C TRP A 103 23.59 6.45 8.98
N ILE A 104 22.81 6.07 7.96
CA ILE A 104 23.34 5.56 6.69
C ILE A 104 23.95 6.67 5.82
N LYS A 105 23.47 7.91 5.97
CA LYS A 105 23.84 9.06 5.13
C LYS A 105 25.33 9.43 5.21
N SER A 106 26.00 9.07 6.31
CA SER A 106 27.41 9.39 6.58
C SER A 106 28.37 8.24 6.24
N LEU A 107 27.84 7.07 5.88
CA LEU A 107 28.65 5.92 5.51
C LEU A 107 29.19 6.06 4.09
N ARG A 108 30.30 5.38 3.80
CA ARG A 108 30.83 5.29 2.44
C ARG A 108 29.91 4.40 1.59
N PRO A 109 29.81 4.62 0.26
CA PRO A 109 28.90 3.86 -0.60
C PRO A 109 29.01 2.34 -0.48
N ALA A 110 30.24 1.81 -0.33
CA ALA A 110 30.45 0.37 -0.15
C ALA A 110 29.87 -0.18 1.17
N GLU A 111 29.85 0.63 2.24
CA GLU A 111 29.24 0.26 3.52
C GLU A 111 27.72 0.41 3.43
N GLN A 112 27.22 1.52 2.86
CA GLN A 112 25.78 1.70 2.58
C GLN A 112 25.22 0.51 1.79
N ARG A 113 25.94 0.03 0.77
CA ARG A 113 25.53 -1.11 -0.05
C ARG A 113 25.37 -2.39 0.78
N ARG A 114 26.27 -2.65 1.73
CA ARG A 114 26.18 -3.82 2.62
C ARG A 114 24.97 -3.73 3.54
N GLU A 115 24.67 -2.53 4.03
CA GLU A 115 23.50 -2.28 4.88
C GLU A 115 22.19 -2.46 4.10
N ILE A 116 22.14 -2.02 2.84
CA ILE A 116 20.99 -2.26 1.97
C ILE A 116 20.80 -3.77 1.73
N GLU A 117 21.88 -4.51 1.48
CA GLU A 117 21.83 -5.98 1.34
C GLU A 117 21.36 -6.67 2.63
N GLN A 118 21.85 -6.23 3.79
CA GLN A 118 21.44 -6.72 5.10
C GLN A 118 19.95 -6.45 5.36
N TRP A 119 19.45 -5.25 5.03
CA TRP A 119 18.05 -4.89 5.12
C TRP A 119 17.17 -5.81 4.26
N PHE A 120 17.52 -6.02 2.99
CA PHE A 120 16.79 -6.92 2.10
C PHE A 120 16.77 -8.36 2.63
N ALA A 121 17.91 -8.86 3.10
CA ALA A 121 18.01 -10.19 3.67
C ALA A 121 17.18 -10.34 4.96
N ALA A 122 17.20 -9.34 5.83
CA ALA A 122 16.47 -9.37 7.10
C ALA A 122 14.95 -9.39 6.89
N VAL A 123 14.42 -8.56 5.99
CA VAL A 123 12.99 -8.58 5.62
C VAL A 123 12.61 -9.90 4.97
N ALA A 124 13.42 -10.42 4.03
CA ALA A 124 13.16 -11.70 3.37
C ALA A 124 13.13 -12.87 4.36
N GLN A 125 14.06 -12.91 5.31
CA GLN A 125 14.13 -13.94 6.33
C GLN A 125 12.91 -13.91 7.27
N ARG A 126 12.45 -12.71 7.63
CA ARG A 126 11.39 -12.54 8.63
C ARG A 126 9.98 -12.70 8.04
N TYR A 127 9.77 -12.28 6.79
CA TYR A 127 8.45 -12.24 6.14
C TYR A 127 8.44 -13.08 4.85
N PRO A 128 8.46 -14.42 4.94
CA PRO A 128 8.61 -15.30 3.78
C PRO A 128 7.37 -15.34 2.86
N GLU A 129 6.22 -14.84 3.33
CA GLU A 129 4.94 -14.84 2.59
C GLU A 129 4.46 -13.42 2.26
N ILE A 130 5.35 -12.60 1.71
CA ILE A 130 5.00 -11.31 1.10
C ILE A 130 4.35 -11.56 -0.26
N ASP A 131 3.15 -11.01 -0.47
CA ASP A 131 2.37 -11.19 -1.70
C ASP A 131 2.76 -10.19 -2.80
N LEU A 132 3.14 -8.97 -2.38
CA LEU A 132 3.65 -7.88 -3.21
C LEU A 132 4.80 -7.19 -2.44
N LEU A 133 5.99 -7.15 -3.02
CA LEU A 133 7.13 -6.41 -2.49
C LEU A 133 7.26 -5.11 -3.26
N GLU A 134 6.98 -3.99 -2.60
CA GLU A 134 7.29 -2.68 -3.15
C GLU A 134 8.79 -2.43 -3.00
N VAL A 135 9.52 -2.60 -4.12
CA VAL A 135 10.98 -2.56 -4.12
C VAL A 135 11.46 -1.12 -4.11
N VAL A 136 10.93 -0.31 -5.03
CA VAL A 136 11.27 1.11 -5.17
C VAL A 136 10.00 1.92 -5.22
N ASN A 137 9.87 2.90 -4.32
CA ASN A 137 8.85 3.94 -4.38
C ASN A 137 9.44 5.24 -4.92
N GLU A 138 8.62 5.96 -5.67
CA GLU A 138 8.85 7.33 -6.16
C GLU A 138 10.15 7.55 -6.96
N PRO A 139 10.55 6.67 -7.90
CA PRO A 139 11.78 6.86 -8.65
C PRO A 139 11.82 8.17 -9.45
N LEU A 140 10.68 8.68 -9.95
CA LEU A 140 10.65 9.94 -10.69
C LEU A 140 10.63 11.19 -9.79
N ASN A 141 10.28 11.02 -8.52
CA ASN A 141 9.88 12.11 -7.64
C ASN A 141 10.77 12.24 -6.39
N ASP A 142 11.09 11.12 -5.76
CA ASP A 142 11.76 11.05 -4.47
C ASP A 142 12.86 9.96 -4.43
N PRO A 143 13.91 10.06 -5.27
CA PRO A 143 15.04 9.16 -5.19
C PRO A 143 15.82 9.34 -3.87
N PRO A 144 16.52 8.30 -3.37
CA PRO A 144 17.32 8.34 -2.12
C PRO A 144 18.66 9.07 -2.27
N SER A 145 18.62 10.26 -2.86
CA SER A 145 19.78 11.10 -3.18
C SER A 145 19.92 12.30 -2.24
N LYS A 146 18.96 12.53 -1.34
CA LYS A 146 18.93 13.70 -0.46
C LYS A 146 19.71 13.46 0.83
N ASN A 147 20.38 14.49 1.32
CA ASN A 147 21.10 14.50 2.60
C ASN A 147 20.36 15.31 3.69
N ASP A 148 19.04 15.30 3.65
CA ASP A 148 18.16 15.86 4.68
C ASP A 148 17.63 14.74 5.60
N THR A 149 16.82 15.11 6.60
CA THR A 149 16.21 14.14 7.53
C THR A 149 15.35 13.15 6.77
N GLY A 150 15.69 11.86 6.89
CA GLY A 150 15.04 10.75 6.22
C GLY A 150 15.50 10.51 4.79
N GLY A 151 16.40 11.33 4.23
CA GLY A 151 16.77 11.33 2.81
C GLY A 151 17.63 10.16 2.32
N GLY A 152 18.25 9.42 3.24
CA GLY A 152 19.08 8.23 2.96
C GLY A 152 20.46 8.50 2.33
N ASN A 153 20.58 9.42 1.37
CA ASN A 153 21.83 9.77 0.66
C ASN A 153 22.65 8.54 0.21
N TYR A 154 21.99 7.50 -0.32
CA TYR A 154 22.63 6.24 -0.69
C TYR A 154 22.47 5.86 -2.17
N LEU A 155 21.96 6.76 -3.02
CA LEU A 155 21.81 6.52 -4.47
C LEU A 155 23.08 5.93 -5.13
N GLN A 156 24.25 6.43 -4.72
CA GLN A 156 25.55 5.97 -5.25
C GLN A 156 25.94 4.57 -4.79
N ALA A 157 25.45 4.12 -3.62
CA ALA A 157 25.61 2.74 -3.17
C ALA A 157 24.91 1.73 -4.09
N LEU A 158 23.92 2.20 -4.86
CA LEU A 158 23.17 1.46 -5.85
C LEU A 158 23.62 1.77 -7.28
N GLY A 159 24.77 2.41 -7.48
CA GLY A 159 25.32 2.71 -8.81
C GLY A 159 24.87 4.04 -9.42
N GLY A 160 24.11 4.85 -8.68
CA GLY A 160 23.63 6.15 -9.16
C GLY A 160 22.74 6.02 -10.40
N ASP A 161 22.79 7.02 -11.28
CA ASP A 161 22.02 6.99 -12.52
C ASP A 161 22.58 5.95 -13.52
N GLY A 162 23.90 5.72 -13.48
CA GLY A 162 24.59 4.84 -14.42
C GLY A 162 24.38 5.23 -15.88
N ALA A 163 24.62 4.30 -16.81
CA ALA A 163 24.49 4.56 -18.25
C ALA A 163 23.03 4.61 -18.73
N SER A 164 22.11 3.96 -18.02
CA SER A 164 20.68 3.91 -18.37
C SER A 164 19.88 5.11 -17.86
N GLY A 165 20.46 5.89 -16.94
CA GLY A 165 19.76 6.91 -16.16
C GLY A 165 19.04 6.37 -14.92
N TRP A 166 18.94 5.05 -14.75
CA TRP A 166 18.16 4.39 -13.70
C TRP A 166 18.86 3.17 -13.08
N GLU A 167 20.20 3.14 -13.06
CA GLU A 167 20.95 1.98 -12.55
C GLU A 167 20.61 1.65 -11.09
N TRP A 168 20.38 2.67 -10.24
CA TRP A 168 19.96 2.46 -8.86
C TRP A 168 18.63 1.70 -8.72
N VAL A 169 17.70 1.90 -9.65
CA VAL A 169 16.44 1.13 -9.70
C VAL A 169 16.76 -0.31 -10.08
N LEU A 170 17.55 -0.53 -11.13
CA LEU A 170 17.95 -1.87 -11.58
C LEU A 170 18.64 -2.66 -10.47
N GLN A 171 19.60 -2.05 -9.77
CA GLN A 171 20.32 -2.68 -8.65
C GLN A 171 19.39 -3.03 -7.48
N SER A 172 18.40 -2.18 -7.19
CA SER A 172 17.40 -2.46 -6.15
C SER A 172 16.55 -3.68 -6.50
N PHE A 173 16.09 -3.79 -7.75
CA PHE A 173 15.31 -4.95 -8.17
C PHE A 173 16.14 -6.23 -8.35
N ARG A 174 17.41 -6.13 -8.75
CA ARG A 174 18.34 -7.29 -8.77
C ARG A 174 18.52 -7.86 -7.36
N LEU A 175 18.69 -7.00 -6.35
CA LEU A 175 18.69 -7.42 -4.95
C LEU A 175 17.37 -8.07 -4.54
N ALA A 176 16.24 -7.46 -4.88
CA ALA A 176 14.94 -8.02 -4.56
C ALA A 176 14.75 -9.41 -5.18
N ARG A 177 15.13 -9.62 -6.45
CA ARG A 177 15.08 -10.94 -7.11
C ARG A 177 15.94 -11.98 -6.40
N GLN A 178 17.12 -11.59 -5.92
CA GLN A 178 18.02 -12.48 -5.20
C GLN A 178 17.44 -12.92 -3.83
N HIS A 179 16.86 -11.99 -3.07
CA HIS A 179 16.42 -12.24 -1.70
C HIS A 179 14.97 -12.71 -1.59
N PHE A 180 14.10 -12.36 -2.54
CA PHE A 180 12.66 -12.62 -2.49
C PHE A 180 12.17 -13.42 -3.71
N PRO A 181 12.63 -14.67 -3.92
CA PRO A 181 12.32 -15.45 -5.12
C PRO A 181 10.83 -15.84 -5.28
N ARG A 182 10.00 -15.61 -4.25
CA ARG A 182 8.56 -15.94 -4.23
C ARG A 182 7.65 -14.72 -4.27
N ALA A 183 8.16 -13.53 -3.93
CA ALA A 183 7.35 -12.32 -3.91
C ALA A 183 7.23 -11.74 -5.32
N ARG A 184 6.09 -11.14 -5.63
CA ARG A 184 5.95 -10.32 -6.83
C ARG A 184 6.53 -8.94 -6.58
N LEU A 185 7.45 -8.50 -7.43
CA LEU A 185 8.18 -7.25 -7.28
C LEU A 185 7.44 -6.12 -7.98
N MET A 186 7.21 -5.04 -7.24
CA MET A 186 6.45 -3.88 -7.70
C MET A 186 7.29 -2.61 -7.63
N ILE A 187 7.19 -1.77 -8.66
CA ILE A 187 7.62 -0.38 -8.66
C ILE A 187 6.40 0.50 -8.36
N ASN A 188 6.55 1.59 -7.60
CA ASN A 188 5.45 2.47 -7.21
C ASN A 188 5.85 3.95 -7.39
N ASP A 189 4.90 4.82 -7.75
CA ASP A 189 5.15 6.27 -7.91
C ASP A 189 3.83 7.07 -7.96
N TYR A 190 3.91 8.40 -7.80
CA TYR A 190 2.78 9.34 -7.92
C TYR A 190 2.90 10.26 -9.14
N SER A 191 1.78 10.90 -9.48
CA SER A 191 1.60 11.80 -10.63
C SER A 191 2.04 11.16 -11.94
N ILE A 192 1.69 9.89 -12.09
CA ILE A 192 1.96 9.11 -13.30
C ILE A 192 0.81 9.26 -14.28
N THR A 193 -0.40 8.85 -13.88
CA THR A 193 -1.53 8.72 -14.81
C THR A 193 -2.21 10.06 -15.13
N ASN A 194 -1.94 11.12 -14.37
CA ASN A 194 -2.42 12.47 -14.64
C ASN A 194 -1.58 13.22 -15.71
N SER A 195 -0.50 12.62 -16.23
CA SER A 195 0.38 13.22 -17.23
C SER A 195 0.92 12.18 -18.22
N PRO A 196 0.59 12.28 -19.52
CA PRO A 196 1.17 11.38 -20.53
C PRO A 196 2.70 11.40 -20.56
N GLN A 197 3.31 12.56 -20.29
CA GLN A 197 4.77 12.68 -20.22
C GLN A 197 5.35 11.92 -19.03
N ALA A 198 4.72 11.99 -17.85
CA ALA A 198 5.17 11.26 -16.67
C ALA A 198 4.98 9.74 -16.86
N THR A 199 3.82 9.32 -17.39
CA THR A 199 3.57 7.93 -17.77
C THR A 199 4.64 7.39 -18.71
N GLN A 200 5.03 8.16 -19.73
CA GLN A 200 6.04 7.71 -20.69
C GLN A 200 7.44 7.62 -20.09
N LYS A 201 7.82 8.50 -19.15
CA LYS A 201 9.07 8.38 -18.38
C LYS A 201 9.05 7.15 -17.48
N TYR A 202 7.94 6.90 -16.79
CA TYR A 202 7.79 5.74 -15.92
C TYR A 202 7.88 4.43 -16.70
N LEU A 203 7.27 4.38 -17.89
CA LEU A 203 7.38 3.26 -18.83
C LEU A 203 8.82 2.99 -19.28
N GLN A 204 9.68 4.00 -19.39
CA GLN A 204 11.11 3.78 -19.71
C GLN A 204 11.81 2.99 -18.60
N ILE A 205 11.52 3.29 -17.33
CA ILE A 205 12.04 2.55 -16.18
C ILE A 205 11.52 1.11 -16.19
N VAL A 206 10.20 0.94 -16.37
CA VAL A 206 9.57 -0.39 -16.46
C VAL A 206 10.18 -1.22 -17.58
N GLN A 207 10.42 -0.64 -18.76
CA GLN A 207 11.04 -1.33 -19.89
C GLN A 207 12.48 -1.76 -19.59
N LEU A 208 13.27 -0.92 -18.90
CA LEU A 208 14.61 -1.30 -18.45
C LEU A 208 14.56 -2.50 -17.50
N LEU A 209 13.62 -2.50 -16.53
CA LEU A 209 13.41 -3.63 -15.62
C LEU A 209 12.93 -4.89 -16.34
N GLN A 210 12.03 -4.77 -17.32
CA GLN A 210 11.51 -5.91 -18.10
C GLN A 210 12.58 -6.60 -18.94
N ARG A 211 13.59 -5.86 -19.45
CA ARG A 211 14.73 -6.46 -20.20
C ARG A 211 15.50 -7.50 -19.38
N GLU A 212 15.50 -7.36 -18.06
CA GLU A 212 16.14 -8.28 -17.11
C GLU A 212 15.12 -9.11 -16.29
N GLN A 213 13.84 -9.06 -16.65
CA GLN A 213 12.74 -9.77 -15.94
C GLN A 213 12.66 -9.41 -14.45
N LEU A 214 12.98 -8.17 -14.11
CA LEU A 214 13.15 -7.71 -12.73
C LEU A 214 11.83 -7.29 -12.05
N VAL A 215 10.79 -6.94 -12.80
CA VAL A 215 9.54 -6.38 -12.26
C VAL A 215 8.32 -7.23 -12.65
N ASP A 216 7.37 -7.38 -11.72
CA ASP A 216 6.15 -8.18 -11.89
C ASP A 216 4.86 -7.34 -11.85
N ALA A 217 4.92 -6.10 -11.36
CA ALA A 217 3.75 -5.25 -11.17
C ALA A 217 4.11 -3.76 -11.23
N ILE A 218 3.13 -2.95 -11.65
CA ILE A 218 3.21 -1.50 -11.69
C ILE A 218 2.25 -0.92 -10.66
N GLY A 219 2.77 -0.14 -9.72
CA GLY A 219 2.03 0.66 -8.76
C GLY A 219 1.93 2.12 -9.22
N VAL A 220 0.76 2.71 -8.99
CA VAL A 220 0.52 4.17 -9.07
C VAL A 220 -0.29 4.58 -7.84
N GLN A 221 0.12 5.64 -7.16
CA GLN A 221 -0.42 6.04 -5.85
C GLN A 221 -1.88 6.50 -5.95
N GLU A 222 -2.14 7.49 -6.81
CA GLU A 222 -3.46 8.10 -7.06
C GLU A 222 -4.08 8.78 -5.84
N HIS A 223 -3.26 9.53 -5.11
CA HIS A 223 -3.71 10.47 -4.10
C HIS A 223 -4.60 11.58 -4.68
N ALA A 224 -5.30 12.30 -3.80
CA ALA A 224 -6.25 13.34 -4.18
C ALA A 224 -5.65 14.44 -5.08
N PHE A 225 -4.37 14.80 -4.87
CA PHE A 225 -3.69 15.83 -5.67
C PHE A 225 -3.40 15.37 -7.12
N GLU A 226 -3.45 14.07 -7.39
CA GLU A 226 -3.25 13.50 -8.72
C GLU A 226 -4.53 13.51 -9.55
N THR A 227 -5.69 13.40 -8.89
CA THR A 227 -7.00 13.17 -9.52
C THR A 227 -7.96 14.37 -9.43
N THR A 228 -7.39 15.57 -9.28
CA THR A 228 -8.13 16.84 -9.29
C THR A 228 -8.89 17.04 -10.61
N THR A 229 -9.84 17.98 -10.64
CA THR A 229 -10.63 18.28 -11.85
C THR A 229 -9.84 18.99 -12.95
N ASN A 230 -8.56 19.33 -12.72
CA ASN A 230 -7.70 19.98 -13.72
C ASN A 230 -7.30 19.03 -14.85
N VAL A 231 -7.35 17.72 -14.60
CA VAL A 231 -7.06 16.68 -15.58
C VAL A 231 -8.31 15.83 -15.74
N ALA A 232 -8.73 15.60 -16.98
CA ALA A 232 -9.89 14.76 -17.26
C ALA A 232 -9.57 13.29 -16.92
N MET A 233 -10.53 12.55 -16.35
CA MET A 233 -10.33 11.14 -16.02
C MET A 233 -10.08 10.26 -17.25
N SER A 234 -10.41 10.71 -18.47
CA SER A 234 -10.01 10.04 -19.71
C SER A 234 -8.49 10.01 -19.88
N VAL A 235 -7.76 11.04 -19.43
CA VAL A 235 -6.28 11.05 -19.47
C VAL A 235 -5.72 9.97 -18.54
N HIS A 236 -6.27 9.84 -17.33
CA HIS A 236 -5.89 8.76 -16.41
C HIS A 236 -6.17 7.39 -17.04
N ARG A 237 -7.34 7.21 -17.67
CA ARG A 237 -7.71 5.97 -18.35
C ARG A 237 -6.77 5.62 -19.51
N ASP A 238 -6.46 6.59 -20.37
CA ASP A 238 -5.55 6.38 -21.51
C ASP A 238 -4.12 6.04 -21.04
N ASN A 239 -3.67 6.65 -19.94
CA ASN A 239 -2.38 6.32 -19.34
C ASN A 239 -2.38 4.94 -18.65
N LEU A 240 -3.49 4.51 -18.04
CA LEU A 240 -3.64 3.13 -17.55
C LEU A 240 -3.62 2.12 -18.71
N ASP A 241 -4.23 2.44 -19.85
CA ASP A 241 -4.17 1.61 -21.06
C ASP A 241 -2.70 1.48 -21.53
N ALA A 242 -1.93 2.58 -21.52
CA ALA A 242 -0.51 2.57 -21.87
C ALA A 242 0.35 1.74 -20.90
N LEU A 243 0.10 1.85 -19.58
CA LEU A 243 0.77 1.02 -18.57
C LEU A 243 0.40 -0.47 -18.75
N ALA A 244 -0.87 -0.77 -19.02
CA ALA A 244 -1.35 -2.14 -19.19
C ALA A 244 -0.80 -2.80 -20.46
N ALA A 245 -0.46 -2.02 -21.49
CA ALA A 245 0.20 -2.52 -22.70
C ALA A 245 1.56 -3.18 -22.43
N THR A 246 2.18 -2.96 -21.26
CA THR A 246 3.39 -3.69 -20.84
C THR A 246 3.13 -5.17 -20.54
N GLY A 247 1.88 -5.57 -20.36
CA GLY A 247 1.47 -6.91 -19.91
C GLY A 247 1.54 -7.12 -18.39
N LEU A 248 2.04 -6.14 -17.63
CA LEU A 248 2.13 -6.22 -16.17
C LEU A 248 0.80 -5.84 -15.50
N PRO A 249 0.40 -6.51 -14.40
CA PRO A 249 -0.73 -6.08 -13.59
C PRO A 249 -0.47 -4.71 -12.95
N ILE A 250 -1.51 -3.87 -12.94
CA ILE A 250 -1.48 -2.54 -12.31
C ILE A 250 -2.16 -2.62 -10.94
N TYR A 251 -1.60 -1.92 -9.95
CA TYR A 251 -2.20 -1.70 -8.64
C TYR A 251 -2.32 -0.20 -8.36
N ILE A 252 -3.47 0.22 -7.84
CA ILE A 252 -3.60 1.55 -7.26
C ILE A 252 -3.24 1.42 -5.77
N THR A 253 -2.20 2.11 -5.33
CA THR A 253 -1.46 1.75 -4.12
C THR A 253 -1.76 2.63 -2.92
N GLU A 254 -2.15 3.90 -3.12
CA GLU A 254 -2.28 4.90 -2.05
C GLU A 254 -3.48 5.83 -2.29
N PHE A 255 -4.60 5.26 -2.72
CA PHE A 255 -5.75 6.04 -3.14
C PHE A 255 -6.40 6.82 -1.98
N ASP A 256 -6.60 8.11 -2.16
CA ASP A 256 -7.42 8.93 -1.28
C ASP A 256 -8.08 10.09 -2.04
N LEU A 257 -9.14 10.65 -1.44
CA LEU A 257 -9.87 11.79 -1.98
C LEU A 257 -10.26 12.73 -0.86
N ASP A 258 -9.80 13.97 -0.97
CA ASP A 258 -10.08 15.04 -0.01
C ASP A 258 -11.59 15.24 0.17
N GLY A 259 -11.99 15.55 1.39
CA GLY A 259 -13.40 15.66 1.76
C GLY A 259 -13.71 16.90 2.57
N PRO A 260 -13.44 18.12 2.06
CA PRO A 260 -13.81 19.36 2.76
C PRO A 260 -15.30 19.44 3.09
N THR A 261 -16.15 18.81 2.28
CA THR A 261 -17.54 18.48 2.61
C THR A 261 -17.87 17.06 2.15
N ASP A 262 -18.89 16.45 2.75
CA ASP A 262 -19.37 15.12 2.35
C ASP A 262 -19.82 15.06 0.89
N ALA A 263 -20.48 16.12 0.39
CA ALA A 263 -20.94 16.19 -0.98
C ALA A 263 -19.76 16.24 -1.97
N GLN A 264 -18.71 16.99 -1.65
CA GLN A 264 -17.50 17.07 -2.48
C GLN A 264 -16.75 15.74 -2.50
N GLN A 265 -16.58 15.08 -1.34
CA GLN A 265 -15.93 13.78 -1.28
C GLN A 265 -16.72 12.73 -2.07
N LEU A 266 -18.04 12.68 -1.90
CA LEU A 266 -18.91 11.75 -2.64
C LEU A 266 -18.82 11.96 -4.16
N ALA A 267 -18.91 13.22 -4.61
CA ALA A 267 -18.79 13.55 -6.04
C ALA A 267 -17.42 13.17 -6.61
N ALA A 268 -16.34 13.35 -5.83
CA ALA A 268 -15.00 12.92 -6.22
C ALA A 268 -14.91 11.39 -6.34
N TYR A 269 -15.43 10.63 -5.36
CA TYR A 269 -15.44 9.16 -5.41
C TYR A 269 -16.22 8.65 -6.62
N GLN A 270 -17.39 9.22 -6.91
CA GLN A 270 -18.21 8.89 -8.07
C GLN A 270 -17.52 9.17 -9.41
N ARG A 271 -16.73 10.24 -9.49
CA ARG A 271 -16.00 10.63 -10.70
C ARG A 271 -14.73 9.79 -10.93
N VAL A 272 -13.99 9.49 -9.86
CA VAL A 272 -12.60 9.01 -9.95
C VAL A 272 -12.51 7.49 -9.76
N PHE A 273 -13.11 6.96 -8.70
CA PHE A 273 -12.92 5.54 -8.32
C PHE A 273 -13.30 4.53 -9.42
N PRO A 274 -14.42 4.71 -10.18
CA PRO A 274 -14.81 3.78 -11.23
C PRO A 274 -13.76 3.62 -12.34
N VAL A 275 -13.08 4.71 -12.72
CA VAL A 275 -12.09 4.72 -13.81
C VAL A 275 -10.98 3.72 -13.52
N PHE A 276 -10.51 3.68 -12.27
CA PHE A 276 -9.49 2.72 -11.83
C PHE A 276 -10.07 1.33 -11.58
N ARG A 277 -11.21 1.25 -10.87
CA ARG A 277 -11.79 -0.03 -10.46
C ARG A 277 -12.21 -0.89 -11.65
N GLU A 278 -12.77 -0.28 -12.68
CA GLU A 278 -13.28 -0.96 -13.87
C GLU A 278 -12.18 -1.29 -14.88
N HIS A 279 -11.03 -0.60 -14.85
CA HIS A 279 -9.95 -0.82 -15.79
C HIS A 279 -9.44 -2.28 -15.76
N PRO A 280 -9.39 -3.01 -16.90
CA PRO A 280 -9.09 -4.44 -16.93
C PRO A 280 -7.64 -4.78 -16.54
N GLY A 281 -6.72 -3.83 -16.70
CA GLY A 281 -5.32 -3.97 -16.25
C GLY A 281 -5.14 -3.84 -14.73
N VAL A 282 -6.09 -3.21 -14.02
CA VAL A 282 -6.00 -3.02 -12.57
C VAL A 282 -6.42 -4.29 -11.83
N ARG A 283 -5.62 -4.73 -10.87
CA ARG A 283 -5.82 -5.96 -10.07
C ARG A 283 -6.20 -5.71 -8.61
N GLY A 284 -6.12 -4.47 -8.15
CA GLY A 284 -6.54 -4.09 -6.81
C GLY A 284 -6.34 -2.61 -6.55
N ILE A 285 -7.05 -2.09 -5.56
CA ILE A 285 -6.94 -0.72 -5.07
C ILE A 285 -6.67 -0.77 -3.58
N THR A 286 -5.75 0.04 -3.08
CA THR A 286 -5.47 0.22 -1.65
C THR A 286 -5.74 1.67 -1.29
N LEU A 287 -6.62 1.91 -0.32
CA LEU A 287 -6.87 3.26 0.20
C LEU A 287 -5.76 3.69 1.15
N TRP A 288 -5.30 4.95 1.12
CA TRP A 288 -4.28 5.44 2.04
C TRP A 288 -4.85 5.90 3.39
N GLY A 289 -5.48 4.94 4.07
CA GLY A 289 -6.24 5.14 5.29
C GLY A 289 -7.73 5.41 5.03
N PHE A 290 -8.54 5.32 6.10
CA PHE A 290 -9.99 5.49 6.03
C PHE A 290 -10.60 6.12 7.29
N ARG A 291 -9.81 6.26 8.36
CA ARG A 291 -10.17 6.90 9.63
C ARG A 291 -9.28 8.12 9.90
N PRO A 292 -9.68 9.04 10.78
CA PRO A 292 -8.85 10.18 11.16
C PRO A 292 -7.46 9.74 11.65
N GLY A 293 -6.47 10.57 11.37
CA GLY A 293 -5.05 10.25 11.57
C GLY A 293 -4.38 9.55 10.38
N LEU A 294 -5.09 9.38 9.25
CA LEU A 294 -4.47 9.07 7.96
C LEU A 294 -3.60 10.24 7.47
N TRP A 295 -2.76 10.01 6.45
CA TRP A 295 -1.85 11.04 5.94
C TRP A 295 -2.54 12.37 5.57
N ARG A 296 -3.67 12.31 4.86
CA ARG A 296 -4.47 13.47 4.44
C ARG A 296 -5.60 13.81 5.43
N ASP A 297 -5.30 13.77 6.72
CA ASP A 297 -6.27 14.07 7.79
C ASP A 297 -6.75 15.53 7.74
N LYS A 298 -5.84 16.48 7.47
CA LYS A 298 -6.15 17.92 7.39
C LYS A 298 -7.11 18.23 6.26
N GLU A 299 -7.02 17.49 5.17
CA GLU A 299 -7.89 17.59 4.00
C GLU A 299 -9.18 16.78 4.17
N SER A 300 -9.36 16.16 5.34
CA SER A 300 -10.51 15.33 5.69
C SER A 300 -10.73 14.22 4.67
N ALA A 301 -9.68 13.51 4.27
CA ALA A 301 -9.81 12.40 3.31
C ALA A 301 -10.37 11.11 3.93
N TYR A 302 -10.47 11.03 5.26
CA TYR A 302 -11.07 9.89 5.96
C TYR A 302 -12.53 9.66 5.51
N LEU A 303 -12.93 8.39 5.56
CA LEU A 303 -14.25 7.89 5.15
C LEU A 303 -15.18 7.59 6.33
N ILE A 304 -14.60 7.51 7.53
CA ILE A 304 -15.33 7.38 8.80
C ILE A 304 -14.94 8.57 9.68
N ARG A 305 -15.92 9.20 10.33
CA ARG A 305 -15.70 10.34 11.22
C ARG A 305 -15.14 9.89 12.59
N ALA A 306 -14.67 10.84 13.38
CA ALA A 306 -14.15 10.58 14.73
C ALA A 306 -15.19 9.94 15.68
N ASP A 307 -16.48 10.20 15.47
CA ASP A 307 -17.58 9.59 16.22
C ASP A 307 -17.95 8.17 15.74
N GLY A 308 -17.24 7.64 14.74
CA GLY A 308 -17.45 6.31 14.16
C GLY A 308 -18.51 6.26 13.06
N THR A 309 -19.18 7.37 12.74
CA THR A 309 -20.18 7.41 11.66
C THR A 309 -19.53 7.41 10.29
N GLU A 310 -20.09 6.64 9.37
CA GLU A 310 -19.64 6.60 7.98
C GLU A 310 -20.03 7.86 7.23
N ARG A 311 -19.16 8.30 6.33
CA ARG A 311 -19.45 9.40 5.41
C ARG A 311 -20.19 8.87 4.18
N PRO A 312 -20.98 9.72 3.48
CA PRO A 312 -21.74 9.29 2.30
C PRO A 312 -20.88 8.62 1.21
N ALA A 313 -19.61 9.03 1.06
CA ALA A 313 -18.68 8.40 0.12
C ALA A 313 -18.39 6.93 0.45
N LEU A 314 -18.30 6.55 1.72
CA LEU A 314 -18.09 5.15 2.12
C LEU A 314 -19.35 4.31 1.89
N THR A 315 -20.53 4.86 2.20
CA THR A 315 -21.81 4.22 1.90
C THR A 315 -21.92 3.94 0.40
N TRP A 316 -21.66 4.95 -0.43
CA TRP A 316 -21.65 4.80 -1.88
C TRP A 316 -20.61 3.79 -2.35
N LEU A 317 -19.39 3.82 -1.80
CA LEU A 317 -18.31 2.91 -2.18
C LEU A 317 -18.69 1.44 -1.92
N ARG A 318 -19.32 1.16 -0.77
CA ARG A 318 -19.83 -0.18 -0.44
C ARG A 318 -20.84 -0.67 -1.48
N ASP A 319 -21.84 0.15 -1.79
CA ASP A 319 -22.90 -0.21 -2.73
C ASP A 319 -22.35 -0.37 -4.17
N TYR A 320 -21.41 0.51 -4.55
CA TYR A 320 -20.73 0.45 -5.84
C TYR A 320 -19.89 -0.82 -5.99
N VAL A 321 -19.06 -1.16 -4.99
CA VAL A 321 -18.24 -2.38 -5.04
C VAL A 321 -19.11 -3.64 -5.05
N ALA A 322 -20.20 -3.67 -4.28
CA ALA A 322 -21.11 -4.82 -4.27
C ALA A 322 -21.79 -5.03 -5.64
N SER A 323 -22.21 -3.95 -6.30
CA SER A 323 -22.87 -4.01 -7.63
C SER A 323 -21.93 -4.30 -8.80
N HIS A 324 -20.61 -4.12 -8.62
CA HIS A 324 -19.58 -4.34 -9.66
C HIS A 324 -18.59 -5.47 -9.30
N GLY A 325 -18.79 -6.14 -8.16
CA GLY A 325 -17.94 -7.24 -7.66
C GLY A 325 -18.46 -8.64 -7.98
N ALA A 326 -19.78 -8.79 -8.18
CA ALA A 326 -20.37 -10.01 -8.69
C ALA A 326 -20.14 -10.07 -10.20
N THR A 327 -19.29 -10.99 -10.64
CA THR A 327 -19.14 -11.34 -12.06
C THR A 327 -20.53 -11.59 -12.67
N ARG A 328 -20.89 -10.82 -13.70
CA ARG A 328 -21.76 -11.34 -14.76
C ARG A 328 -20.94 -12.24 -15.67
#